data_AF-A0A497TD37-F1
#
_entry.id   AF-A0A497TD37-F1
#
_cell.length_a   1.000
_cell.length_b   1.000
_cell.length_c   1.000
_cell.angle_alpha   90.00
_cell.angle_beta   90.00
_cell.angle_gamma   90.00
#
_symmetry.space_group_name_H-M   'P 1'
#
loop_
_entity.id
_entity.type
_entity.pdbx_description
1 polymer ?
#
loop_
_entity_poly.entity_id
_entity_poly.type
_entity_poly.pdbx_seq_one_letter_code
_entity_poly.pdbx_strand_id
1 'polypeptide(L)'
;MKWLEENTKWIVLGSVIAGSVFAMFFRYLGNLTIFYIFVFVTSLVVLVKGADFLVDGASLLAKHKGVSPLVIGLTVVAFGTSLPELVVSTYANLVGSSGISLGNIIGSNLSNIAVILGLSACISPVIIKKETLGFDMKFMLFVSFLLFFLCFGFFEFSSSPVLG
;
A
#
# COMPACT_ATOMS: atom_id res chain seq x y z
N MET A 1 -35.48 6.82 57.53
CA MET A 1 -36.10 6.43 56.24
C MET A 1 -35.82 7.44 55.13
N LYS A 2 -36.21 8.72 55.25
CA LYS A 2 -35.97 9.75 54.21
C LYS A 2 -34.52 9.88 53.71
N TRP A 3 -33.54 9.77 54.61
CA TRP A 3 -32.11 9.86 54.25
C TRP A 3 -31.66 8.74 53.30
N LEU A 4 -32.18 7.51 53.47
CA LEU A 4 -31.84 6.39 52.61
C LEU A 4 -32.44 6.56 51.20
N GLU A 5 -33.69 7.02 51.10
CA GLU A 5 -34.33 7.31 49.81
C GLU A 5 -33.59 8.40 49.03
N GLU A 6 -33.10 9.42 49.72
CA GLU A 6 -32.37 10.52 49.09
C GLU A 6 -31.00 10.07 48.56
N ASN A 7 -30.25 9.29 49.34
CA ASN A 7 -28.98 8.71 48.87
C ASN A 7 -29.17 7.73 47.70
N THR A 8 -30.24 6.92 47.71
CA THR A 8 -30.52 6.01 46.58
C THR A 8 -30.83 6.78 45.29
N LYS A 9 -31.52 7.93 45.36
CA LYS A 9 -31.74 8.80 44.19
C LYS A 9 -30.44 9.32 43.59
N TRP A 10 -29.49 9.77 44.42
CA TRP A 10 -28.19 10.27 43.94
C TRP A 10 -27.33 9.15 43.33
N ILE A 11 -27.39 7.95 43.88
CA ILE A 11 -26.68 6.78 43.33
C ILE A 11 -27.26 6.35 41.97
N VAL A 12 -28.58 6.30 41.85
CA VAL A 12 -29.26 5.96 40.58
C VAL A 12 -29.05 7.05 39.54
N LEU A 13 -29.12 8.33 39.93
CA LEU A 13 -28.85 9.44 39.02
C LEU A 13 -27.39 9.42 38.53
N GLY A 14 -26.44 9.16 39.43
CA GLY A 14 -25.03 9.00 39.09
C GLY A 14 -24.76 7.86 38.11
N SER A 15 -25.39 6.70 38.31
CA SER A 15 -25.22 5.55 37.41
C SER A 15 -25.86 5.76 36.03
N VAL A 16 -27.00 6.45 35.95
CA VAL A 16 -27.66 6.81 34.68
C VAL A 16 -26.83 7.83 33.89
N ILE A 17 -26.29 8.86 34.55
CA ILE A 17 -25.43 9.86 33.91
C ILE A 17 -24.13 9.19 33.40
N ALA A 18 -23.49 8.37 34.24
CA ALA A 18 -22.29 7.63 33.86
C ALA A 18 -22.55 6.71 32.65
N GLY A 19 -23.66 5.98 32.63
CA GLY A 19 -24.06 5.13 31.50
C GLY A 19 -24.32 5.90 30.21
N SER A 20 -24.94 7.08 30.31
CA SER A 20 -25.26 7.93 29.15
C SER A 20 -24.01 8.57 28.55
N VAL A 21 -23.09 9.07 29.39
CA VAL A 21 -21.79 9.61 28.95
C VAL A 21 -20.92 8.50 28.34
N PHE A 22 -20.92 7.31 28.94
CA PHE A 22 -20.23 6.14 28.42
C PHE A 22 -20.77 5.75 27.03
N ALA A 23 -22.09 5.64 26.87
CA ALA A 23 -22.71 5.34 25.58
C ALA A 23 -22.39 6.41 24.52
N MET A 24 -22.37 7.69 24.90
CA MET A 24 -22.00 8.80 24.00
C MET A 24 -20.55 8.69 23.54
N PHE A 25 -19.62 8.35 24.43
CA PHE A 25 -18.20 8.14 24.11
C PHE A 25 -18.00 6.98 23.11
N PHE A 26 -18.64 5.84 23.33
CA PHE A 26 -18.57 4.71 22.39
C PHE A 26 -19.21 5.02 21.04
N ARG A 27 -20.30 5.79 21.02
CA ARG A 27 -20.92 6.22 19.77
C ARG A 27 -20.04 7.21 19.00
N TYR A 28 -19.34 8.09 19.71
CA TYR A 28 -18.36 9.00 19.11
C TYR A 28 -17.17 8.24 18.51
N LEU A 29 -16.60 7.28 19.25
CA LEU A 29 -15.56 6.39 18.73
C LEU A 29 -16.01 5.62 17.49
N GLY A 30 -17.22 5.05 17.52
CA GLY A 30 -17.80 4.33 16.39
C GLY A 30 -17.93 5.21 15.14
N ASN A 31 -18.40 6.45 15.30
CA ASN A 31 -18.51 7.40 14.19
C ASN A 31 -17.14 7.76 13.59
N LEU A 32 -16.11 7.91 14.41
CA LEU A 32 -14.75 8.18 13.93
C LEU A 32 -14.20 6.99 13.14
N THR A 33 -14.36 5.77 13.63
CA THR A 33 -13.89 4.57 12.91
C THR A 33 -14.60 4.43 11.56
N ILE A 34 -15.92 4.63 11.51
CA ILE A 34 -16.68 4.60 10.26
C ILE A 34 -16.18 5.67 9.28
N PHE A 35 -15.88 6.87 9.79
CA PHE A 35 -15.31 7.94 8.98
C PHE A 35 -13.94 7.57 8.41
N TYR A 36 -13.03 7.01 9.21
CA TYR A 36 -11.71 6.58 8.72
C TYR A 36 -11.81 5.46 7.68
N ILE A 37 -12.71 4.49 7.88
CA ILE A 37 -12.97 3.43 6.91
C ILE A 37 -13.49 4.04 5.59
N PHE A 38 -14.44 4.98 5.68
CA PHE A 38 -14.97 5.67 4.52
C PHE A 38 -13.84 6.37 3.76
N VAL A 39 -13.06 7.22 4.44
CA VAL A 39 -11.92 7.94 3.84
C VAL A 39 -10.93 6.97 3.21
N PHE A 40 -10.57 5.88 3.91
CA PHE A 40 -9.66 4.85 3.41
C PHE A 40 -10.17 4.23 2.10
N VAL A 41 -11.42 3.78 2.06
CA VAL A 41 -12.02 3.18 0.86
C VAL A 41 -12.09 4.18 -0.28
N THR A 42 -12.59 5.40 -0.05
CA THR A 42 -12.61 6.42 -1.10
C THR A 42 -11.22 6.79 -1.61
N SER A 43 -10.22 6.86 -0.72
CA SER A 43 -8.84 7.17 -1.11
C SER A 43 -8.24 6.06 -1.96
N LEU A 44 -8.50 4.79 -1.64
CA LEU A 44 -8.08 3.67 -2.48
C LEU A 44 -8.71 3.74 -3.87
N VAL A 45 -10.02 4.01 -3.95
CA VAL A 45 -10.71 4.14 -5.24
C VAL A 45 -10.14 5.29 -6.07
N VAL A 46 -9.94 6.46 -5.46
CA VAL A 46 -9.35 7.63 -6.12
C VAL A 46 -7.91 7.36 -6.55
N LEU A 47 -7.12 6.66 -5.74
CA LEU A 47 -5.74 6.33 -6.06
C LEU A 47 -5.65 5.39 -7.27
N VAL A 48 -6.45 4.31 -7.28
CA VAL A 48 -6.50 3.36 -8.40
C VAL A 48 -7.00 4.05 -9.67
N LYS A 49 -8.12 4.77 -9.59
CA LYS A 49 -8.67 5.47 -10.76
C LYS A 49 -7.79 6.61 -11.27
N GLY A 50 -7.11 7.31 -10.36
CA GLY A 50 -6.14 8.33 -10.71
C GLY A 50 -4.96 7.74 -11.49
N ALA A 51 -4.44 6.59 -11.05
CA ALA A 51 -3.40 5.86 -11.77
C ALA A 51 -3.87 5.40 -13.16
N ASP A 52 -5.07 4.81 -13.25
CA ASP A 52 -5.68 4.42 -14.54
C ASP A 52 -5.75 5.61 -15.52
N PHE A 53 -6.30 6.74 -15.08
CA PHE A 53 -6.43 7.93 -15.93
C PHE A 53 -5.08 8.52 -16.35
N LEU A 54 -4.09 8.49 -15.46
CA LEU A 54 -2.74 8.94 -15.78
C LEU A 54 -2.12 8.04 -16.85
N VAL A 55 -2.22 6.72 -16.68
CA VAL A 55 -1.69 5.73 -17.61
C VAL A 55 -2.38 5.84 -18.97
N ASP A 56 -3.70 5.90 -19.00
CA ASP A 56 -4.48 5.99 -20.24
C ASP A 56 -4.18 7.29 -20.99
N GLY A 57 -4.18 8.42 -20.29
CA GLY A 57 -3.87 9.73 -20.86
C GLY A 57 -2.46 9.78 -21.45
N ALA A 58 -1.46 9.32 -20.69
CA ALA A 58 -0.07 9.28 -21.15
C ALA A 58 0.13 8.28 -22.31
N SER A 59 -0.57 7.14 -22.29
CA SER A 59 -0.51 6.13 -23.35
C SER A 59 -1.12 6.65 -24.65
N LEU A 60 -2.24 7.36 -24.60
CA LEU A 60 -2.86 8.00 -25.77
C LEU A 60 -1.93 9.04 -26.40
N LEU A 61 -1.29 9.89 -25.59
CA LEU A 61 -0.33 10.88 -26.06
C LEU A 61 0.89 10.22 -26.72
N ALA A 62 1.45 9.18 -26.11
CA ALA A 62 2.59 8.45 -26.66
C ALA A 62 2.23 7.77 -27.99
N LYS A 63 1.03 7.19 -28.08
CA LYS A 63 0.53 6.57 -29.32
C LYS A 63 0.36 7.59 -30.45
N HIS A 64 -0.16 8.78 -30.16
CA HIS A 64 -0.25 9.88 -31.14
C HIS A 64 1.12 10.35 -31.65
N LYS A 65 2.17 10.20 -30.84
CA LYS A 65 3.56 10.47 -31.24
C LYS A 65 4.25 9.30 -31.96
N GLY A 66 3.51 8.24 -32.32
CA GLY A 66 4.04 7.10 -33.07
C GLY A 66 4.86 6.11 -32.24
N VAL A 67 4.78 6.17 -30.90
CA VAL A 67 5.45 5.20 -30.03
C VAL A 67 4.72 3.86 -30.09
N SER A 68 5.48 2.76 -30.17
CA SER A 68 4.88 1.42 -30.28
C SER A 68 4.15 1.02 -28.99
N PRO A 69 3.06 0.24 -29.09
CA PRO A 69 2.33 -0.25 -27.92
C PRO A 69 3.21 -1.02 -26.92
N LEU A 70 4.22 -1.74 -27.43
CA LEU A 70 5.17 -2.47 -26.60
C LEU A 70 5.99 -1.52 -25.71
N VAL A 71 6.51 -0.42 -26.28
CA VAL A 71 7.28 0.56 -25.52
C VAL A 71 6.39 1.27 -24.50
N ILE A 72 5.15 1.62 -24.86
CA ILE A 72 4.19 2.24 -23.94
C ILE A 72 3.90 1.30 -22.75
N GLY A 73 3.65 0.02 -23.04
CA GLY A 73 3.42 -1.00 -22.02
C GLY A 73 4.60 -1.18 -21.06
N LEU A 74 5.82 -1.24 -21.60
CA LEU A 74 7.06 -1.42 -20.84
C LEU A 74 7.52 -0.16 -20.08
N THR A 75 6.93 1.00 -20.34
CA THR A 75 7.36 2.28 -19.74
C THR A 75 6.22 2.96 -19.00
N VAL A 76 5.32 3.62 -19.72
CA VAL A 76 4.25 4.45 -19.17
C VAL A 76 3.28 3.64 -18.32
N VAL A 77 2.83 2.50 -18.85
CA VAL A 77 1.86 1.63 -18.14
C VAL A 77 2.54 1.02 -16.92
N ALA A 78 3.69 0.37 -17.11
CA ALA A 78 4.45 -0.25 -16.03
C ALA A 78 4.76 0.73 -14.90
N PHE A 79 5.19 1.95 -15.23
CA PHE A 79 5.47 2.99 -14.23
C PHE A 79 4.20 3.48 -13.54
N GLY A 80 3.15 3.78 -14.31
CA GLY A 80 1.91 4.32 -13.76
C GLY A 80 1.16 3.35 -12.84
N THR A 81 1.23 2.04 -13.11
CA THR A 81 0.68 1.02 -12.21
C THR A 81 1.46 0.85 -10.92
N SER A 82 2.73 1.27 -10.86
CA SER A 82 3.57 1.21 -9.67
C SER A 82 3.65 2.53 -8.89
N LEU A 83 2.97 3.59 -9.37
CA LEU A 83 2.90 4.87 -8.69
C LEU A 83 2.22 4.79 -7.30
N PRO A 84 1.08 4.09 -7.13
CA PRO A 84 0.46 3.93 -5.80
C PRO A 84 1.44 3.37 -4.77
N GLU A 85 2.18 2.33 -5.14
CA GLU A 85 3.15 1.64 -4.30
C GLU A 85 4.32 2.56 -3.98
N LEU A 86 4.80 3.32 -4.96
CA LEU A 86 5.86 4.31 -4.74
C LEU A 86 5.42 5.35 -3.71
N VAL A 87 4.21 5.91 -3.85
CA VAL A 87 3.67 6.90 -2.92
C VAL A 87 3.53 6.31 -1.51
N VAL A 88 2.99 5.10 -1.38
CA VAL A 88 2.84 4.43 -0.07
C VAL A 88 4.19 4.17 0.58
N SER A 89 5.17 3.63 -0.15
CA SER A 89 6.50 3.35 0.39
C SER A 89 7.27 4.62 0.74
N THR A 90 7.22 5.66 -0.10
CA THR A 90 7.84 6.95 0.21
C THR A 90 7.21 7.57 1.45
N TYR A 91 5.88 7.63 1.53
CA TYR A 91 5.20 8.16 2.70
C TYR A 91 5.52 7.36 3.98
N ALA A 92 5.49 6.03 3.91
CA ALA A 92 5.82 5.15 5.03
C ALA A 92 7.23 5.41 5.57
N ASN A 93 8.22 5.61 4.70
CA ASN A 93 9.57 5.98 5.14
C ASN A 93 9.63 7.38 5.74
N LEU A 94 8.90 8.36 5.19
CA LEU A 94 8.86 9.72 5.72
C LEU A 94 8.29 9.77 7.15
N VAL A 95 7.35 8.89 7.48
CA VAL A 95 6.78 8.79 8.84
C VAL A 95 7.53 7.80 9.75
N GLY A 96 8.70 7.31 9.33
CA GLY A 96 9.53 6.39 10.12
C GLY A 96 9.01 4.96 10.19
N SER A 97 8.08 4.56 9.32
CA SER A 97 7.51 3.22 9.25
C SER A 97 8.14 2.38 8.13
N SER A 98 9.42 2.07 8.28
CA SER A 98 10.18 1.30 7.29
C SER A 98 9.62 -0.11 7.06
N GLY A 99 9.01 -0.73 8.08
CA GLY A 99 8.35 -2.03 7.96
C GLY A 99 7.19 -2.03 6.96
N ILE A 100 6.37 -0.97 6.94
CA ILE A 100 5.27 -0.83 5.97
C ILE A 100 5.85 -0.62 4.56
N SER A 101 6.89 0.20 4.42
CA SER A 101 7.56 0.41 3.12
C SER A 101 8.12 -0.90 2.56
N LEU A 102 8.81 -1.69 3.39
CA LEU A 102 9.41 -2.96 2.98
C LEU A 102 8.33 -4.00 2.62
N GLY A 103 7.29 -4.10 3.44
CA GLY A 103 6.15 -4.97 3.20
C GLY A 103 5.43 -4.64 1.89
N ASN A 104 5.27 -3.35 1.58
CA ASN A 104 4.69 -2.90 0.32
C ASN A 104 5.57 -3.28 -0.89
N ILE A 105 6.88 -3.00 -0.86
CA ILE A 105 7.79 -3.32 -1.99
C ILE A 105 7.84 -4.83 -2.26
N ILE A 106 8.03 -5.65 -1.22
CA ILE A 106 8.14 -7.10 -1.37
C ILE A 106 6.78 -7.71 -1.75
N GLY A 107 5.71 -7.28 -1.08
CA GLY A 107 4.36 -7.78 -1.30
C GLY A 107 3.89 -7.54 -2.73
N SER A 108 4.02 -6.31 -3.24
CA SER A 108 3.55 -5.94 -4.57
C SER A 108 4.28 -6.70 -5.69
N ASN A 109 5.60 -6.86 -5.58
CA ASN A 109 6.38 -7.65 -6.55
C ASN A 109 6.00 -9.13 -6.52
N LEU A 110 5.78 -9.69 -5.32
CA LEU A 110 5.35 -11.08 -5.18
C LEU A 110 3.95 -11.30 -5.75
N SER A 111 3.01 -10.39 -5.47
CA SER A 111 1.65 -10.43 -6.03
C SER A 111 1.65 -10.30 -7.55
N ASN A 112 2.51 -9.44 -8.14
CA ASN A 112 2.62 -9.32 -9.59
C ASN A 112 3.03 -10.63 -10.27
N ILE A 113 3.96 -11.37 -9.69
CA ILE A 113 4.45 -12.63 -10.28
C ILE A 113 3.52 -13.80 -9.92
N ALA A 114 3.20 -13.98 -8.64
CA ALA A 114 2.46 -15.15 -8.16
C ALA A 114 0.96 -15.07 -8.49
N VAL A 115 0.36 -13.89 -8.28
CA VAL A 115 -1.09 -13.71 -8.42
C VAL A 115 -1.41 -13.22 -9.82
N ILE A 116 -0.91 -12.06 -10.24
CA ILE A 116 -1.31 -11.46 -11.51
C ILE A 116 -0.82 -12.30 -12.69
N LEU A 117 0.48 -12.54 -12.80
CA LEU A 117 1.06 -13.33 -13.88
C LEU A 117 0.63 -14.80 -13.79
N GLY A 118 0.62 -15.39 -12.59
CA GLY A 118 0.16 -16.76 -12.37
C GLY A 118 -1.28 -17.00 -12.83
N LEU A 119 -2.22 -16.16 -12.39
CA LEU A 119 -3.63 -16.25 -12.83
C LEU A 119 -3.78 -15.93 -14.32
N SER A 120 -3.05 -14.92 -14.83
CA SER A 120 -3.08 -14.59 -16.26
C SER A 120 -2.63 -15.77 -17.12
N ALA A 121 -1.57 -16.47 -16.71
CA ALA A 121 -1.08 -17.66 -17.41
C ALA A 121 -2.05 -18.85 -17.33
N CYS A 122 -2.83 -18.99 -16.24
CA CYS A 122 -3.88 -19.98 -16.13
C CYS A 122 -5.08 -19.70 -17.06
N ILE A 123 -5.44 -18.42 -17.24
CA ILE A 123 -6.59 -18.00 -18.05
C ILE A 123 -6.22 -17.94 -19.54
N SER A 124 -5.06 -17.38 -19.87
CA SER A 124 -4.59 -17.18 -21.24
C SER A 124 -3.10 -17.51 -21.33
N PRO A 125 -2.71 -18.61 -21.99
CA PRO A 125 -1.31 -19.00 -22.13
C PRO A 125 -0.47 -17.86 -22.71
N VAL A 126 0.56 -17.43 -21.98
CA VAL A 126 1.42 -16.33 -22.39
C VAL A 126 2.51 -16.87 -23.34
N ILE A 127 2.37 -16.58 -24.64
CA ILE A 127 3.33 -16.99 -25.66
C ILE A 127 4.43 -15.93 -25.75
N ILE A 128 5.62 -16.24 -25.23
CA ILE A 128 6.79 -15.35 -25.23
C ILE A 128 7.93 -16.02 -26.01
N LYS A 129 8.70 -15.22 -26.75
CA LYS A 129 9.93 -15.70 -27.40
C LYS A 129 10.95 -16.14 -26.35
N LYS A 130 11.59 -17.30 -26.57
CA LYS A 130 12.58 -17.86 -25.64
C LYS A 130 13.76 -16.90 -25.38
N GLU A 131 14.19 -16.13 -26.39
CA GLU A 131 15.27 -15.16 -26.21
C GLU A 131 14.89 -14.04 -25.24
N THR A 132 13.68 -13.48 -25.39
CA THR A 132 13.16 -12.42 -24.51
C THR A 132 13.00 -12.91 -23.07
N LEU A 133 12.42 -14.09 -22.89
CA LEU A 133 12.24 -14.69 -21.56
C LEU A 133 13.59 -14.92 -20.85
N GLY A 134 14.59 -15.43 -21.58
CA GLY A 134 15.91 -15.67 -21.01
C GLY A 134 16.63 -14.38 -20.60
N PHE A 135 16.44 -13.29 -21.33
CA PHE A 135 16.98 -11.98 -20.96
C PHE A 135 16.27 -11.40 -19.74
N ASP A 136 14.93 -11.37 -19.74
CA ASP A 136 14.13 -10.76 -18.67
C ASP A 136 14.35 -11.48 -17.32
N MET A 137 14.41 -12.82 -17.32
CA MET A 137 14.67 -13.58 -16.10
C MET A 137 16.06 -13.32 -15.52
N LYS A 138 17.10 -13.29 -16.37
CA LYS A 138 18.47 -12.98 -15.94
C LYS A 138 18.58 -11.57 -15.41
N PHE A 139 17.91 -10.61 -16.07
CA PHE A 139 17.89 -9.22 -15.64
C PHE A 139 17.18 -9.05 -14.29
N MET A 140 16.01 -9.67 -14.10
CA MET A 140 15.29 -9.64 -12.82
C MET A 140 16.11 -10.26 -11.68
N LEU A 141 16.76 -11.41 -11.93
CA LEU A 141 17.65 -12.03 -10.95
C LEU A 141 18.83 -11.12 -10.62
N PHE A 142 19.49 -10.54 -11.63
CA PHE A 142 20.61 -9.63 -11.43
C PHE A 142 20.22 -8.42 -10.56
N VAL A 143 19.09 -7.76 -10.87
CA VAL A 143 18.60 -6.62 -10.07
C VAL A 143 18.24 -7.05 -8.65
N SER A 144 17.65 -8.23 -8.46
CA SER A 144 17.33 -8.76 -7.14
C SER A 144 18.58 -9.04 -6.31
N PHE A 145 19.61 -9.64 -6.91
CA PHE A 145 20.90 -9.87 -6.26
C PHE A 145 21.63 -8.55 -5.96
N LEU A 146 21.58 -7.58 -6.87
CA LEU A 146 22.16 -6.26 -6.67
C LEU A 146 21.49 -5.55 -5.49
N LEU A 147 20.16 -5.58 -5.41
CA LEU A 147 19.40 -5.01 -4.28
C LEU A 147 19.72 -5.73 -2.96
N PHE A 148 19.81 -7.06 -2.98
CA PHE A 148 20.22 -7.83 -1.82
C PHE A 148 21.62 -7.41 -1.34
N PHE A 149 22.59 -7.35 -2.26
CA PHE A 149 23.95 -6.93 -1.94
C PHE A 149 24.00 -5.47 -1.45
N LEU A 150 23.22 -4.56 -2.03
CA LEU A 150 23.15 -3.18 -1.56
C LEU A 150 22.56 -3.10 -0.14
N CYS A 151 21.52 -3.87 0.16
CA CYS A 151 20.87 -3.84 1.46
C CYS A 151 21.76 -4.44 2.56
N PHE A 152 22.43 -5.56 2.29
CA PHE A 152 23.28 -6.26 3.27
C PHE A 152 24.71 -5.72 3.30
N GLY A 153 25.31 -5.42 2.15
CA GLY A 153 26.68 -4.89 2.05
C GLY A 153 26.84 -3.48 2.62
N PHE A 154 25.80 -2.65 2.58
CA PHE A 154 25.83 -1.33 3.22
C PHE A 154 25.64 -1.42 4.75
N PHE A 155 24.93 -2.45 5.23
CA PHE A 155 24.73 -2.70 6.66
C PHE A 155 26.05 -3.10 7.35
N GLU A 156 26.89 -3.91 6.69
CA GLU A 156 28.24 -4.24 7.16
C GLU A 156 29.14 -3.00 7.28
N PHE A 157 29.03 -2.05 6.32
CA PHE A 157 29.81 -0.81 6.33
C PHE A 157 29.39 0.13 7.46
N SER A 158 28.08 0.29 7.71
CA SER A 158 27.57 1.11 8.81
C SER A 158 27.77 0.49 10.21
N SER A 159 28.01 -0.81 10.28
CA SER A 159 28.28 -1.55 11.54
C SER A 159 29.77 -1.65 11.86
N SER A 160 30.65 -1.24 10.94
CA SER A 160 32.07 -1.12 11.24
C SER A 160 32.27 0.00 12.28
N PRO A 161 32.98 -0.24 13.38
CA PRO A 161 33.24 0.79 14.38
C PRO A 161 34.08 1.87 13.70
N VAL A 162 33.43 2.98 13.36
CA VAL A 162 34.12 4.24 13.11
C VAL A 162 34.83 4.55 14.43
N LEU A 163 36.16 4.40 14.41
CA LEU A 163 37.10 4.68 15.50
C LEU A 163 36.55 5.70 16.52
N GLY A 164 36.31 5.21 17.73
CA GLY A 164 35.97 5.94 18.95
C GLY A 164 36.12 5.00 20.14
#